data_AF-A0ABD5TXF8-F1
#
_entry.id   AF-A0ABD5TXF8-F1
#
_cell.length_a   1.000
_cell.length_b   1.000
_cell.length_c   1.000
_cell.angle_alpha   90.00
_cell.angle_beta   90.00
_cell.angle_gamma   90.00
#
_symmetry.space_group_name_H-M   'P 1'
#
loop_
_entity.id
_entity.type
_entity.pdbx_description
1 polymer ?
#
loop_
_entity_poly.entity_id
_entity_poly.type
_entity_poly.pdbx_seq_one_letter_code
_entity_poly.pdbx_strand_id
1 'polypeptide(L)'
;MQEERRAVEAAISADIGGLGGDVTLEDLFAEEWMREHTDAPSIGAFVAEGDFDVTDQESFEEVPDEEWDDHVAANSEFESWRAMLNAAIESYVRTRILDAETDAGSFDPDARRLDDER
;
A
#
# COMPACT_ATOMS: atom_id res chain seq x y z
N MET A 1 -12.54 21.10 -7.20
CA MET A 1 -12.15 20.68 -5.85
C MET A 1 -12.70 19.30 -5.42
N GLN A 2 -13.94 18.90 -5.72
CA GLN A 2 -14.43 17.55 -5.36
C GLN A 2 -14.09 16.46 -6.39
N GLU A 3 -13.93 16.84 -7.66
CA GLU A 3 -13.66 15.90 -8.76
C GLU A 3 -12.20 15.42 -8.75
N GLU A 4 -11.25 16.33 -8.46
CA GLU A 4 -9.82 16.03 -8.35
C GLU A 4 -9.52 15.01 -7.24
N ARG A 5 -10.15 15.14 -6.06
CA ARG A 5 -9.95 14.23 -4.93
C ARG A 5 -10.38 12.79 -5.25
N ARG A 6 -11.49 12.64 -5.97
CA ARG A 6 -12.02 11.33 -6.35
C ARG A 6 -11.10 10.60 -7.34
N ALA A 7 -10.44 11.37 -8.20
CA ALA A 7 -9.57 10.84 -9.23
C ALA A 7 -8.21 10.40 -8.65
N VAL A 8 -7.68 11.16 -7.68
CA VAL A 8 -6.54 10.76 -6.84
C VAL A 8 -6.87 9.49 -6.03
N GLU A 9 -8.02 9.44 -5.37
CA GLU A 9 -8.46 8.21 -4.67
C GLU A 9 -8.54 7.01 -5.63
N ALA A 10 -9.05 7.21 -6.85
CA ALA A 10 -9.13 6.16 -7.86
C ALA A 10 -7.74 5.64 -8.28
N ALA A 11 -6.76 6.53 -8.49
CA ALA A 11 -5.39 6.17 -8.81
C ALA A 11 -4.71 5.42 -7.64
N ILE A 12 -4.93 5.87 -6.41
CA ILE A 12 -4.36 5.23 -5.21
C ILE A 12 -4.99 3.86 -4.95
N SER A 13 -6.29 3.72 -5.24
CA SER A 13 -7.00 2.44 -5.19
C SER A 13 -6.71 1.53 -6.39
N ALA A 14 -5.95 2.01 -7.38
CA ALA A 14 -5.55 1.18 -8.51
C ALA A 14 -4.49 0.16 -8.07
N ASP A 15 -4.53 -1.01 -8.70
CA ASP A 15 -3.56 -2.08 -8.48
C ASP A 15 -2.15 -1.59 -8.80
N ILE A 16 -1.21 -1.75 -7.85
CA ILE A 16 0.20 -1.51 -8.11
C ILE A 16 0.73 -2.70 -8.90
N GLY A 17 0.57 -2.63 -10.23
CA GLY A 17 0.95 -3.63 -11.20
C GLY A 17 2.43 -4.02 -11.10
N GLY A 18 2.74 -4.97 -10.23
CA GLY A 18 4.11 -5.39 -9.93
C GLY A 18 4.24 -6.35 -8.75
N LEU A 19 3.26 -6.39 -7.84
CA LEU A 19 3.32 -7.19 -6.61
C LEU A 19 2.48 -8.48 -6.62
N GLY A 20 1.84 -8.85 -7.73
CA GLY A 20 1.23 -10.18 -7.90
C GLY A 20 -0.02 -10.43 -7.06
N GLY A 21 -0.90 -9.43 -6.96
CA GLY A 21 -2.23 -9.48 -6.34
C GLY A 21 -2.82 -8.08 -6.24
N ASP A 22 -4.14 -7.97 -6.00
CA ASP A 22 -4.90 -6.71 -5.85
C ASP A 22 -4.43 -5.90 -4.62
N VAL A 23 -3.21 -5.38 -4.64
CA VAL A 23 -2.63 -4.57 -3.56
C VAL A 23 -2.61 -3.12 -4.03
N THR A 24 -3.32 -2.28 -3.28
CA THR A 24 -3.45 -0.86 -3.55
C THR A 24 -2.42 -0.05 -2.74
N LEU A 25 -2.24 1.22 -3.09
CA LEU A 25 -1.44 2.13 -2.26
C LEU A 25 -2.08 2.29 -0.87
N GLU A 26 -3.40 2.22 -0.73
CA GLU A 26 -4.08 2.30 0.57
C GLU A 26 -3.76 1.10 1.47
N ASP A 27 -3.61 -0.10 0.89
CA ASP A 27 -3.19 -1.31 1.64
C ASP A 27 -1.73 -1.21 2.12
N LEU A 28 -0.85 -0.67 1.28
CA LEU A 28 0.57 -0.48 1.62
C LEU A 28 0.76 0.62 2.66
N PHE A 29 0.04 1.73 2.48
CA PHE A 29 0.11 2.94 3.29
C PHE A 29 -1.11 3.04 4.20
N ALA A 30 -1.26 2.05 5.09
CA ALA A 30 -2.33 2.03 6.07
C ALA A 30 -2.34 3.33 6.90
N GLU A 31 -3.54 3.78 7.31
CA GLU A 31 -3.72 5.04 8.05
C GLU A 31 -2.89 5.13 9.35
N GLU A 32 -2.62 3.98 9.98
CA GLU A 32 -1.76 3.89 11.16
C GLU A 32 -0.28 4.14 10.81
N TRP A 33 0.19 3.57 9.72
CA TRP A 33 1.56 3.73 9.23
C TRP A 33 1.81 5.15 8.75
N MET A 34 0.84 5.72 7.99
CA MET A 34 0.93 7.11 7.54
C MET A 34 1.01 8.09 8.69
N ARG A 35 0.20 7.91 9.75
CA ARG A 35 0.26 8.79 10.93
C ARG A 35 1.52 8.61 11.78
N GLU A 36 2.18 7.46 11.68
CA GLU A 36 3.42 7.20 12.40
C GLU A 36 4.64 7.82 11.70
N HIS A 37 4.64 7.81 10.36
CA HIS A 37 5.79 8.22 9.54
C HIS A 37 5.62 9.54 8.77
N THR A 38 4.40 10.09 8.70
CA THR A 38 4.05 11.31 7.95
C THR A 38 3.08 12.18 8.74
N ASP A 39 2.95 13.46 8.35
CA ASP A 39 1.95 14.36 8.92
C ASP A 39 0.53 14.17 8.33
N ALA A 40 0.37 13.30 7.34
CA ALA A 40 -0.90 13.05 6.67
C ALA A 40 -1.69 11.89 7.30
N PRO A 41 -3.03 11.97 7.33
CA PRO A 41 -3.87 10.89 7.88
C PRO A 41 -3.91 9.64 6.99
N SER A 42 -3.65 9.77 5.69
CA SER A 42 -3.76 8.71 4.68
C SER A 42 -2.94 9.09 3.44
N ILE A 43 -2.57 8.11 2.62
CA ILE A 43 -1.81 8.37 1.38
C ILE A 43 -2.58 9.26 0.39
N GLY A 44 -3.91 9.16 0.34
CA GLY A 44 -4.75 10.06 -0.45
C GLY A 44 -4.68 11.51 -0.01
N ALA A 45 -4.65 11.76 1.31
CA ALA A 45 -4.46 13.10 1.84
C ALA A 45 -3.03 13.60 1.58
N PHE A 46 -2.03 12.73 1.70
CA PHE A 46 -0.63 13.04 1.45
C PHE A 46 -0.39 13.49 0.00
N VAL A 47 -0.94 12.75 -0.98
CA VAL A 47 -0.85 13.11 -2.40
C VAL A 47 -1.64 14.39 -2.68
N ALA A 48 -2.85 14.52 -2.11
CA ALA A 48 -3.69 15.70 -2.31
C ALA A 48 -3.18 16.98 -1.63
N GLU A 49 -2.26 16.86 -0.67
CA GLU A 49 -1.58 17.99 -0.03
C GLU A 49 -0.36 18.45 -0.84
N GLY A 50 0.18 17.57 -1.68
CA GLY A 50 1.20 17.95 -2.65
C GLY A 50 0.62 18.82 -3.77
N ASP A 51 1.45 19.67 -4.35
CA ASP A 51 1.08 20.51 -5.51
C ASP A 51 1.15 19.71 -6.83
N PHE A 52 0.85 18.41 -6.76
CA PHE A 52 0.93 17.53 -7.92
C PHE A 52 -0.37 17.58 -8.74
N ASP A 53 -0.24 17.67 -10.06
CA ASP A 53 -1.36 17.58 -11.00
C ASP A 53 -1.76 16.10 -11.24
N VAL A 54 -1.87 15.31 -10.16
CA VAL A 54 -2.29 13.91 -10.26
C VAL A 54 -3.80 13.87 -10.39
N THR A 55 -4.27 13.48 -11.57
CA THR A 55 -5.70 13.27 -11.83
C THR A 55 -6.01 11.81 -12.10
N ASP A 56 -5.07 11.04 -12.62
CA ASP A 56 -5.22 9.61 -12.87
C ASP A 56 -3.88 8.89 -12.63
N GLN A 57 -3.90 7.56 -12.70
CA GLN A 57 -2.70 6.72 -12.55
C GLN A 57 -1.58 7.14 -13.53
N GLU A 58 -1.92 7.50 -14.77
CA GLU A 58 -0.94 7.96 -15.77
C GLU A 58 -0.26 9.26 -15.31
N SER A 59 -1.03 10.23 -14.81
CA SER A 59 -0.48 11.48 -14.28
C SER A 59 0.42 11.23 -13.07
N PHE A 60 0.08 10.27 -12.21
CA PHE A 60 0.92 9.86 -11.10
C PHE A 60 2.29 9.35 -11.56
N GLU A 61 2.32 8.57 -12.64
CA GLU A 61 3.55 8.04 -13.26
C GLU A 61 4.33 9.11 -14.05
N GLU A 62 3.65 10.18 -14.50
CA GLU A 62 4.29 11.31 -15.18
C GLU A 62 4.96 12.30 -14.21
N VAL A 63 4.56 12.33 -12.93
CA VAL A 63 5.22 13.17 -11.92
C VAL A 63 6.68 12.71 -11.76
N PRO A 64 7.66 13.63 -11.89
CA PRO A 64 9.07 13.27 -11.76
C PRO A 64 9.40 12.85 -10.33
N ASP A 65 10.27 11.84 -10.20
CA ASP A 65 10.71 11.32 -8.90
C ASP A 65 11.27 12.42 -7.97
N GLU A 66 11.90 13.47 -8.52
CA GLU A 66 12.45 14.59 -7.73
C GLU A 66 11.36 15.37 -6.98
N GLU A 67 10.20 15.62 -7.60
CA GLU A 67 9.09 16.32 -6.93
C GLU A 67 8.48 15.43 -5.84
N TRP A 68 8.41 14.13 -6.10
CA TRP A 68 7.99 13.14 -5.11
C TRP A 68 8.96 13.09 -3.92
N ASP A 69 10.26 13.08 -4.20
CA ASP A 69 11.31 13.04 -3.19
C ASP A 69 11.29 14.31 -2.32
N ASP A 70 11.12 15.50 -2.92
CA ASP A 70 11.01 16.77 -2.18
C ASP A 70 9.76 16.81 -1.29
N HIS A 71 8.62 16.35 -1.79
CA HIS A 71 7.37 16.30 -1.01
C HIS A 71 7.46 15.32 0.16
N VAL A 72 8.08 14.16 -0.06
CA VAL A 72 8.32 13.14 0.97
C VAL A 72 9.30 13.66 2.01
N ALA A 73 10.43 14.23 1.60
CA ALA A 73 11.39 14.83 2.52
C ALA A 73 10.81 15.97 3.37
N ALA A 74 9.79 16.67 2.87
CA ALA A 74 9.12 17.75 3.59
C ALA A 74 8.03 17.27 4.56
N ASN A 75 7.33 16.18 4.24
CA ASN A 75 6.11 15.74 4.95
C ASN A 75 6.24 14.37 5.64
N SER A 76 7.42 13.75 5.58
CA SER A 76 7.71 12.48 6.24
C SER A 76 9.15 12.41 6.75
N GLU A 77 9.48 11.32 7.44
CA GLU A 77 10.85 11.05 7.92
C GLU A 77 11.79 10.49 6.83
N PHE A 78 11.32 10.37 5.58
CA PHE A 78 12.03 9.68 4.50
C PHE A 78 12.65 10.69 3.55
N GLU A 79 13.78 10.33 2.93
CA GLU A 79 14.55 11.21 2.04
C GLU A 79 14.03 11.22 0.60
N SER A 80 13.28 10.18 0.24
CA SER A 80 12.83 9.90 -1.12
C SER A 80 11.55 9.08 -1.10
N TRP A 81 10.70 9.26 -2.11
CA TRP A 81 9.49 8.47 -2.31
C TRP A 81 9.78 6.98 -2.41
N ARG A 82 10.84 6.60 -3.12
CA ARG A 82 11.29 5.19 -3.16
C ARG A 82 11.66 4.65 -1.79
N ALA A 83 12.25 5.45 -0.90
CA ALA A 83 12.60 5.00 0.45
C ALA A 83 11.34 4.75 1.29
N MET A 84 10.38 5.69 1.22
CA MET A 84 9.07 5.59 1.85
C MET A 84 8.29 4.36 1.35
N LEU A 85 8.25 4.14 0.03
CA LEU A 85 7.58 2.99 -0.59
C LEU A 85 8.21 1.67 -0.17
N ASN A 86 9.54 1.57 -0.13
CA ASN A 86 10.22 0.36 0.34
C ASN A 86 9.90 0.06 1.82
N ALA A 87 9.86 1.07 2.67
CA ALA A 87 9.52 0.91 4.08
C ALA A 87 8.07 0.44 4.28
N ALA A 88 7.13 1.01 3.52
CA ALA A 88 5.73 0.58 3.51
C ALA A 88 5.56 -0.86 3.01
N ILE A 89 6.23 -1.23 1.91
CA ILE A 89 6.24 -2.61 1.40
C ILE A 89 6.82 -3.58 2.45
N GLU A 90 7.93 -3.21 3.10
CA GLU A 90 8.54 -4.05 4.14
C GLU A 90 7.56 -4.27 5.31
N SER A 91 6.87 -3.21 5.74
CA SER A 91 5.84 -3.28 6.79
C SER A 91 4.67 -4.17 6.36
N TYR A 92 4.12 -3.93 5.17
CA TYR A 92 3.01 -4.70 4.61
C TYR A 92 3.37 -6.18 4.46
N VAL A 93 4.55 -6.52 3.93
CA VAL A 93 5.02 -7.90 3.78
C VAL A 93 5.18 -8.56 5.15
N ARG A 94 5.70 -7.86 6.18
CA ARG A 94 5.76 -8.40 7.55
C ARG A 94 4.36 -8.73 8.07
N THR A 95 3.41 -7.80 7.91
CA THR A 95 2.02 -8.00 8.34
C THR A 95 1.37 -9.16 7.60
N ARG A 96 1.55 -9.25 6.27
CA ARG A 96 1.00 -10.34 5.45
C ARG A 96 1.61 -11.70 5.74
N ILE A 97 2.91 -11.78 6.03
CA ILE A 97 3.55 -13.04 6.44
C ILE A 97 3.00 -13.50 7.79
N LEU A 98 2.71 -12.57 8.71
CA LEU A 98 2.09 -12.89 10.00
C LEU A 98 0.61 -13.31 9.85
N ASP A 99 -0.12 -12.72 8.91
CA ASP A 99 -1.50 -13.09 8.59
C ASP A 99 -1.61 -14.45 7.90
N ALA A 100 -0.62 -14.82 7.08
CA ALA A 100 -0.56 -16.12 6.39
C ALA A 100 -0.43 -17.33 7.33
N GLU A 101 0.02 -17.14 8.59
CA GLU A 101 -0.02 -18.20 9.59
C GLU A 101 -1.44 -18.49 10.11
N THR A 102 -2.40 -17.58 9.87
CA THR A 102 -3.79 -17.72 10.35
C THR A 102 -4.70 -18.45 9.34
N ASP A 103 -4.30 -18.58 8.07
CA ASP A 103 -4.99 -19.39 7.05
C ASP A 103 -4.36 -20.79 6.83
N ALA A 104 -3.44 -21.22 7.71
CA ALA A 104 -3.00 -22.63 7.77
C ALA A 104 -3.84 -23.46 8.77
N GLY A 105 -4.95 -22.90 9.28
CA GLY A 105 -5.85 -23.52 10.25
C GLY A 105 -6.91 -24.46 9.68
N SER A 106 -6.87 -24.78 8.37
CA SER A 106 -7.71 -25.82 7.78
C SER A 106 -6.91 -26.80 6.92
N PHE A 107 -5.73 -27.19 7.39
CA PHE A 107 -5.21 -28.51 7.03
C PHE A 107 -5.46 -29.43 8.22
N ASP A 108 -6.51 -30.24 8.12
CA ASP A 108 -6.75 -31.38 9.01
C ASP A 108 -5.98 -32.58 8.42
N PRO A 109 -4.74 -32.87 8.86
CA PRO A 109 -3.96 -33.99 8.34
C PRO A 109 -4.54 -35.37 8.73
N ASP A 110 -5.56 -35.42 9.59
CA ASP A 110 -6.08 -36.65 10.19
C ASP A 110 -7.45 -37.08 9.62
N ALA A 111 -7.96 -36.44 8.56
CA ALA A 111 -9.21 -36.86 7.91
C ALA A 111 -9.11 -38.15 7.05
N ARG A 112 -8.00 -38.90 7.10
CA ARG A 112 -7.83 -40.19 6.39
C ARG A 112 -7.33 -41.33 7.28
N ARG A 113 -7.73 -41.37 8.54
CA ARG A 113 -7.56 -42.58 9.37
C ARG A 113 -8.94 -43.16 9.71
N LEU A 114 -9.18 -44.38 9.21
CA LEU A 114 -10.39 -45.24 9.34
C LEU A 114 -11.43 -44.88 8.26
N ASP A 115 -11.88 -45.75 7.35
CA ASP A 115 -12.12 -47.21 7.35
C ASP A 115 -11.55 -47.80 6.03
N ASP A 116 -11.23 -49.09 5.84
CA ASP A 116 -11.93 -50.30 6.24
C ASP A 116 -11.01 -51.50 6.02
N GLU A 117 -11.09 -52.42 6.95
CA GLU A 117 -10.37 -53.68 7.05
C GLU A 117 -11.15 -54.75 6.28
N ARG A 118 -10.66 -55.26 5.12
CA ARG A 118 -10.98 -56.63 4.68
C ARG A 118 -10.07 -57.23 3.61
#